data_AF-A0A8R1HZW1-F1
#
_entry.id   AF-A0A8R1HZW1-F1
#
_cell.length_a   1.000
_cell.length_b   1.000
_cell.length_c   1.000
_cell.angle_alpha   90.00
_cell.angle_beta   90.00
_cell.angle_gamma   90.00
#
_symmetry.space_group_name_H-M   'P 1'
#
loop_
_entity.id
_entity.type
_entity.pdbx_description
1 polymer ?
#
loop_
_entity_poly.entity_id
_entity_poly.type
_entity_poly.pdbx_seq_one_letter_code
_entity_poly.pdbx_strand_id
1 'polypeptide(L)'
;MPSAEITPNVFISDKLTMKVTQVLSDALVVAARALPGWCSRLVYKYPCLFTVDTRNMYLQATAFGVSRTIVWLQQRRDAAVERARGSAQAGNSAAARQHDRYHEYRVGRLRHERVKVSRTEEILLDQAIRLMKFHADRKSVLEIEYTNEEGTGLGPTLEFYALVAAELQRKALALWVCDDDDTHASKSGEEREIDLGEGKKPAGYYVRRMGGLFPAPLPPGTEETKKAADMFRVLGIFLAKVLLDGRLVDLPLSRPFLKLLVDPQVGEDVDGPNLHKVLTLDDFEEVNPVKGSFLKELRALAQRKRVIENDSALDQSAKRRKVAELRLHIKGSTCRIEDLALNFTVNPPSKVFQYAEMELVEGGSDIDVTMDNVEQYVEKCEEFYLNTGIAYQGLKREEMEFSRP
;
A
#
# COMPACT_ATOMS: atom_id res chain seq x y z
N MET A 1 19.14 -33.27 -5.09
CA MET A 1 19.20 -32.62 -3.76
C MET A 1 17.78 -32.38 -3.32
N PRO A 2 17.32 -32.86 -2.15
CA PRO A 2 16.04 -32.41 -1.64
C PRO A 2 16.16 -30.91 -1.35
N SER A 3 15.22 -30.12 -1.83
CA SER A 3 15.12 -28.69 -1.51
C SER A 3 14.91 -28.58 0.00
N ALA A 4 15.97 -28.24 0.74
CA ALA A 4 15.82 -27.92 2.14
C ALA A 4 15.00 -26.62 2.24
N GLU A 5 13.80 -26.70 2.82
CA GLU A 5 13.00 -25.52 3.13
C GLU A 5 13.70 -24.73 4.24
N ILE A 6 14.47 -23.73 3.85
CA ILE A 6 15.09 -22.80 4.79
C ILE A 6 14.00 -21.85 5.27
N THR A 7 13.56 -22.02 6.52
CA THR A 7 12.65 -21.05 7.14
C THR A 7 13.34 -19.69 7.31
N PRO A 8 12.65 -18.55 7.12
CA PRO A 8 13.24 -17.22 7.26
C PRO A 8 13.90 -16.97 8.62
N ASN A 9 13.44 -17.67 9.67
CA ASN A 9 13.97 -17.54 11.02
C ASN A 9 15.45 -17.94 11.14
N VAL A 10 15.97 -18.76 10.23
CA VAL A 10 17.39 -19.17 10.22
C VAL A 10 18.33 -17.97 9.99
N PHE A 11 17.84 -16.90 9.36
CA PHE A 11 18.63 -15.70 9.11
C PHE A 11 18.64 -14.71 10.29
N ILE A 12 17.78 -14.88 11.29
CA ILE A 12 17.69 -13.98 12.43
C ILE A 12 18.96 -14.06 13.26
N SER A 13 19.57 -12.91 13.57
CA SER A 13 20.78 -12.82 14.37
C SER A 13 20.50 -12.24 15.75
N ASP A 14 20.52 -13.08 16.77
CA ASP A 14 20.32 -12.64 18.17
C ASP A 14 21.40 -11.66 18.61
N LYS A 15 22.66 -11.87 18.20
CA LYS A 15 23.78 -10.98 18.54
C LYS A 15 23.62 -9.59 17.94
N LEU A 16 23.19 -9.51 16.67
CA LEU A 16 22.93 -8.22 16.02
C LEU A 16 21.68 -7.56 16.63
N THR A 17 20.65 -8.35 16.91
CA THR A 17 19.43 -7.89 17.60
C THR A 17 19.78 -7.25 18.94
N MET A 18 20.55 -7.93 19.80
CA MET A 18 21.02 -7.38 21.08
C MET A 18 21.77 -6.05 20.91
N LYS A 19 22.69 -5.96 19.94
CA LYS A 19 23.44 -4.72 19.68
C LYS A 19 22.53 -3.57 19.23
N VAL A 20 21.61 -3.83 18.30
CA VAL A 20 20.65 -2.82 17.84
C VAL A 20 19.76 -2.39 19.01
N THR A 21 19.17 -3.32 19.75
CA THR A 21 18.32 -3.02 20.90
C THR A 21 19.06 -2.22 21.97
N GLN A 22 20.34 -2.50 22.24
CA GLN A 22 21.15 -1.74 23.18
C GLN A 22 21.30 -0.28 22.74
N VAL A 23 21.67 -0.05 21.48
CA VAL A 23 21.81 1.31 20.92
C VAL A 23 20.48 2.06 20.97
N LEU A 24 19.39 1.40 20.59
CA LEU A 24 18.03 1.99 20.60
C LEU A 24 17.49 2.24 22.02
N SER A 25 18.13 1.71 23.06
CA SER A 25 17.75 1.93 24.46
C SER A 25 18.40 3.19 25.05
N ASP A 26 19.42 3.75 24.39
CA ASP A 26 20.07 4.99 24.81
C ASP A 26 19.25 6.20 24.33
N ALA A 27 18.57 6.86 25.26
CA ALA A 27 17.71 7.99 24.96
C ALA A 27 18.46 9.18 24.35
N LEU A 28 19.72 9.42 24.73
CA LEU A 28 20.52 10.52 24.19
C LEU A 28 20.92 10.24 22.75
N VAL A 29 21.41 9.03 22.47
CA VAL A 29 21.79 8.61 21.11
C VAL A 29 20.60 8.72 20.16
N VAL A 30 19.43 8.25 20.59
CA VAL A 30 18.24 8.26 19.75
C VAL A 30 17.66 9.67 19.60
N ALA A 31 17.54 10.45 20.69
CA ALA A 31 17.02 11.82 20.63
C ALA A 31 17.92 12.75 19.81
N ALA A 32 19.25 12.57 19.88
CA ALA A 32 20.22 13.32 19.08
C ALA A 32 20.33 12.80 17.63
N ARG A 33 19.60 11.75 17.26
CA ARG A 33 19.72 11.04 15.97
C ARG A 33 21.15 10.59 15.65
N ALA A 34 21.94 10.31 16.69
CA ALA A 34 23.36 9.95 16.60
C ALA A 34 23.56 8.43 16.51
N LEU A 35 22.61 7.70 15.91
CA LEU A 35 22.74 6.26 15.74
C LEU A 35 23.92 5.94 14.80
N PRO A 36 24.72 4.91 15.09
CA PRO A 36 25.75 4.46 14.17
C PRO A 36 25.15 4.09 12.80
N GLY A 37 25.79 4.50 11.71
CA GLY A 37 25.29 4.29 10.34
C GLY A 37 25.13 2.80 9.94
N TRP A 38 25.72 1.87 10.70
CA TRP A 38 25.48 0.44 10.48
C TRP A 38 24.07 0.01 10.90
N CYS A 39 23.41 0.69 11.85
CA CYS A 39 22.06 0.33 12.30
C CYS A 39 21.05 0.44 11.16
N SER A 40 20.98 1.60 10.50
CA SER A 40 20.08 1.83 9.38
C SER A 40 20.40 0.90 8.21
N ARG A 41 21.70 0.71 7.90
CA ARG A 41 22.13 -0.19 6.84
C ARG A 41 21.66 -1.62 7.07
N LEU A 42 21.82 -2.15 8.28
CA LEU A 42 21.39 -3.51 8.60
C LEU A 42 19.86 -3.63 8.54
N VAL A 43 19.12 -2.70 9.15
CA VAL A 43 17.65 -2.78 9.22
C VAL A 43 17.00 -2.66 7.84
N TYR A 44 17.47 -1.74 6.99
CA TYR A 44 16.87 -1.53 5.66
C TYR A 44 17.40 -2.46 4.57
N LYS A 45 18.72 -2.76 4.54
CA LYS A 45 19.29 -3.61 3.47
C LYS A 45 19.26 -5.10 3.80
N TYR A 46 19.20 -5.46 5.08
CA TYR A 46 19.22 -6.85 5.54
C TYR A 46 18.10 -7.12 6.57
N PRO A 47 16.82 -6.85 6.23
CA PRO A 47 15.70 -6.96 7.17
C PRO A 47 15.50 -8.39 7.69
N CYS A 48 15.94 -9.41 6.95
CA CYS A 48 15.88 -10.83 7.37
C CYS A 48 16.73 -11.15 8.61
N LEU A 49 17.69 -10.29 8.96
CA LEU A 49 18.51 -10.46 10.17
C LEU A 49 17.75 -10.19 11.47
N PHE A 50 16.56 -9.59 11.37
CA PHE A 50 15.80 -9.08 12.52
C PHE A 50 14.35 -9.53 12.50
N THR A 51 13.80 -9.76 13.69
CA THR A 51 12.36 -9.97 13.85
C THR A 51 11.56 -8.72 13.45
N VAL A 52 10.25 -8.90 13.23
CA VAL A 52 9.33 -7.76 13.03
C VAL A 52 9.38 -6.81 14.24
N ASP A 53 9.44 -7.34 15.46
CA ASP A 53 9.50 -6.54 16.69
C ASP A 53 10.74 -5.64 16.75
N THR A 54 11.90 -6.17 16.35
CA THR A 54 13.15 -5.39 16.33
C THR A 54 13.10 -4.28 15.29
N ARG A 55 12.50 -4.55 14.11
CA ARG A 55 12.31 -3.55 13.06
C ARG A 55 11.28 -2.49 13.48
N ASN A 56 10.20 -2.89 14.17
CA ASN A 56 9.23 -1.97 14.75
C ASN A 56 9.86 -1.09 15.84
N MET A 57 10.73 -1.66 16.67
CA MET A 57 11.49 -0.89 17.66
C MET A 57 12.37 0.16 17.01
N TYR A 58 13.06 -0.21 15.92
CA TYR A 58 13.86 0.75 15.14
C TYR A 58 12.98 1.86 14.56
N LEU A 59 11.84 1.51 13.93
CA LEU A 59 10.88 2.47 13.39
C LEU A 59 10.40 3.47 14.45
N GLN A 60 9.95 2.99 15.61
CA GLN A 60 9.48 3.82 16.72
C GLN A 60 10.56 4.77 17.24
N ALA A 61 11.83 4.32 17.25
CA ALA A 61 12.95 5.14 17.68
C ALA A 61 13.34 6.23 16.67
N THR A 62 13.20 5.99 15.36
CA THR A 62 13.79 6.87 14.34
C THR A 62 12.81 7.65 13.48
N ALA A 63 11.58 7.18 13.31
CA ALA A 63 10.66 7.70 12.29
C ALA A 63 9.77 8.86 12.76
N PHE A 64 9.40 8.91 14.04
CA PHE A 64 8.33 9.79 14.52
C PHE A 64 8.81 11.11 15.15
N GLY A 65 10.11 11.39 15.08
CA GLY A 65 10.71 12.59 15.63
C GLY A 65 10.96 12.53 17.14
N VAL A 66 11.81 13.43 17.62
CA VAL A 66 12.43 13.38 18.96
C VAL A 66 11.41 13.30 20.10
N SER A 67 10.38 14.17 20.10
CA SER A 67 9.38 14.20 21.17
C SER A 67 8.59 12.89 21.29
N ARG A 68 8.24 12.27 20.17
CA ARG A 68 7.53 10.98 20.13
C ARG A 68 8.44 9.86 20.63
N THR A 69 9.68 9.84 20.17
CA THR A 69 10.64 8.84 20.60
C THR A 69 10.93 8.92 22.10
N ILE A 70 11.09 10.13 22.66
CA ILE A 70 11.28 10.33 24.10
C ILE A 70 10.08 9.77 24.87
N VAL A 71 8.85 10.09 24.47
CA VAL A 71 7.65 9.58 25.13
C VAL A 71 7.54 8.07 25.02
N TRP A 72 7.85 7.49 23.86
CA TRP A 72 7.90 6.05 23.68
C TRP A 72 8.95 5.36 24.58
N LEU A 73 10.16 5.92 24.70
CA LEU A 73 11.20 5.40 25.60
C LEU A 73 10.77 5.46 27.07
N GLN A 74 10.11 6.55 27.49
CA GLN A 74 9.56 6.69 28.83
C GLN A 74 8.49 5.63 29.10
N GLN A 75 7.52 5.45 28.20
CA GLN A 75 6.47 4.43 28.33
C GLN A 75 7.06 3.02 28.43
N ARG A 76 8.09 2.72 27.62
CA ARG A 76 8.75 1.41 27.67
C ARG A 76 9.47 1.17 28.99
N ARG A 77 10.09 2.21 29.56
CA ARG A 77 10.72 2.15 30.89
C ARG A 77 9.67 1.96 31.98
N ASP A 78 8.61 2.75 31.97
CA ASP A 78 7.51 2.68 32.94
C ASP A 78 6.88 1.27 32.94
N ALA A 79 6.62 0.69 31.76
CA ALA A 79 6.12 -0.68 31.61
C ALA A 79 7.11 -1.76 32.08
N ALA A 80 8.42 -1.51 32.05
CA ALA A 80 9.43 -2.42 32.57
C ALA A 80 9.50 -2.38 34.11
N VAL A 81 9.43 -1.18 34.69
CA VAL A 81 9.35 -0.97 36.15
C VAL A 81 8.09 -1.61 36.71
N GLU A 82 6.94 -1.42 36.06
CA GLU A 82 5.67 -1.99 36.52
C GLU A 82 5.69 -3.53 36.50
N ARG A 83 6.25 -4.13 35.44
CA ARG A 83 6.47 -5.58 35.39
C ARG A 83 7.40 -6.09 36.49
N ALA A 84 8.46 -5.35 36.81
CA ALA A 84 9.39 -5.70 37.88
C ALA A 84 8.74 -5.56 39.28
N ARG A 85 7.82 -4.60 39.46
CA ARG A 85 7.03 -4.46 40.70
C ARG A 85 6.00 -5.59 40.84
N GLY A 86 5.31 -5.93 39.74
CA GLY A 86 4.35 -7.04 39.72
C GLY A 86 4.99 -8.40 40.00
N SER A 87 6.24 -8.62 39.58
CA SER A 87 6.99 -9.84 39.92
C SER A 87 7.55 -9.83 41.34
N ALA A 88 7.92 -8.66 41.88
CA ALA A 88 8.40 -8.52 43.26
C ALA A 88 7.28 -8.68 44.32
N GLN A 89 6.00 -8.48 43.95
CA GLN A 89 4.86 -8.73 44.84
C GLN A 89 4.59 -10.22 45.11
N ALA A 90 5.13 -11.13 44.28
CA ALA A 90 5.01 -12.58 44.46
C ALA A 90 6.12 -13.19 45.35
N GLY A 91 7.13 -12.41 45.74
CA GLY A 91 8.24 -12.87 46.59
C GLY A 91 8.49 -11.90 47.74
N ASN A 92 8.25 -12.35 48.98
CA ASN A 92 8.47 -11.59 50.22
C ASN A 92 9.88 -10.97 50.26
N SER A 93 10.00 -9.71 49.85
CA SER A 93 11.28 -9.00 49.81
C SER A 93 11.11 -7.57 50.30
N ALA A 94 11.38 -7.36 51.59
CA ALA A 94 11.46 -6.05 52.23
C ALA A 94 12.62 -5.15 51.71
N ALA A 95 13.26 -5.52 50.60
CA ALA A 95 14.39 -4.81 49.99
C ALA A 95 13.98 -3.76 48.94
N ALA A 96 12.69 -3.66 48.58
CA ALA A 96 12.22 -2.79 47.49
C ALA A 96 12.17 -1.27 47.82
N ARG A 97 12.58 -0.84 49.03
CA ARG A 97 12.46 0.56 49.47
C ARG A 97 13.74 1.40 49.35
N GLN A 98 14.86 0.85 48.86
CA GLN A 98 16.14 1.57 48.84
C GLN A 98 16.53 2.24 47.51
N HIS A 99 15.78 2.04 46.43
CA HIS A 99 16.13 2.58 45.11
C HIS A 99 15.19 3.70 44.61
N ASP A 100 14.55 4.42 45.52
CA ASP A 100 13.61 5.52 45.22
C ASP A 100 14.31 6.89 45.01
N ARG A 101 15.63 6.90 44.74
CA ARG A 101 16.46 8.12 44.81
C ARG A 101 16.97 8.68 43.48
N TYR A 102 16.73 8.01 42.35
CA TYR A 102 16.90 8.72 41.07
C TYR A 102 15.61 9.47 40.80
N HIS A 103 15.62 10.78 41.03
CA HIS A 103 14.59 11.69 40.55
C HIS A 103 14.33 11.36 39.08
N GLU A 104 13.21 10.70 38.79
CA GLU A 104 12.87 10.25 37.45
C GLU A 104 12.60 11.50 36.60
N TYR A 105 13.61 11.92 35.83
CA TYR A 105 13.48 12.99 34.87
C TYR A 105 12.51 12.53 33.76
N ARG A 106 11.23 12.88 33.91
CA ARG A 106 10.24 12.77 32.85
C ARG A 106 10.34 14.00 31.96
N VAL A 107 10.87 13.80 30.77
CA VAL A 107 10.97 14.79 29.71
C VAL A 107 9.59 14.94 29.04
N GLY A 108 8.71 15.70 29.70
CA GLY A 108 7.43 16.17 29.14
C GLY A 108 6.40 15.09 28.76
N ARG A 109 5.33 15.56 28.10
CA ARG A 109 4.26 14.75 27.49
C ARG A 109 4.03 15.26 26.06
N LEU A 110 3.42 14.43 25.21
CA LEU A 110 2.99 14.90 23.89
C LEU A 110 1.90 15.95 24.03
N ARG A 111 1.93 16.97 23.17
CA ARG A 111 0.83 17.92 23.04
C ARG A 111 -0.32 17.22 22.32
N HIS A 112 -1.51 17.32 22.91
CA HIS A 112 -2.74 16.90 22.27
C HIS A 112 -3.38 18.12 21.61
N GLU A 113 -3.76 18.00 20.35
CA GLU A 113 -4.48 19.03 19.61
C GLU A 113 -5.91 18.54 19.38
N ARG A 114 -6.83 19.19 20.08
CA ARG A 114 -8.25 18.89 19.98
C ARG A 114 -8.87 19.63 18.82
N VAL A 115 -9.63 18.90 18.01
CA VAL A 115 -10.31 19.44 16.84
C VAL A 115 -11.77 19.01 16.86
N LYS A 116 -12.65 19.99 16.61
CA LYS A 116 -14.09 19.74 16.45
C LYS A 116 -14.42 19.34 15.03
N VAL A 117 -15.13 18.23 14.87
CA VAL A 117 -15.53 17.65 13.58
C VAL A 117 -17.06 17.41 13.58
N SER A 118 -17.70 17.49 12.41
CA SER A 118 -19.09 17.08 12.24
C SER A 118 -19.16 15.67 11.66
N ARG A 119 -20.13 14.86 12.09
CA ARG A 119 -20.42 13.55 11.49
C ARG A 119 -21.21 13.64 10.17
N THR A 120 -21.57 14.84 9.74
CA THR A 120 -22.37 15.02 8.51
C THR A 120 -21.63 14.43 7.31
N GLU A 121 -22.18 13.34 6.75
CA GLU A 121 -21.57 12.55 5.67
C GLU A 121 -21.17 13.40 4.47
N GLU A 122 -22.02 14.36 4.08
CA GLU A 122 -21.81 15.23 2.92
C GLU A 122 -20.50 16.04 2.99
N ILE A 123 -20.02 16.34 4.19
CA ILE A 123 -18.83 17.18 4.41
C ILE A 123 -17.71 16.44 5.13
N LEU A 124 -17.90 15.18 5.52
CA LEU A 124 -16.94 14.45 6.36
C LEU A 124 -15.59 14.29 5.66
N LEU A 125 -15.60 13.81 4.41
CA LEU A 125 -14.38 13.66 3.62
C LEU A 125 -13.68 15.00 3.40
N ASP A 126 -14.42 16.07 3.10
CA ASP A 126 -13.84 17.40 2.92
C ASP A 126 -13.21 17.95 4.21
N GLN A 127 -13.87 17.73 5.35
CA GLN A 127 -13.32 18.04 6.67
C GLN A 127 -12.05 17.23 6.93
N ALA A 128 -12.06 15.94 6.62
CA ALA A 128 -10.91 15.06 6.79
C ALA A 128 -9.72 15.48 5.90
N ILE A 129 -9.95 15.80 4.63
CA ILE A 129 -8.91 16.29 3.71
C ILE A 129 -8.27 17.56 4.27
N ARG A 130 -9.08 18.55 4.69
CA ARG A 130 -8.57 19.80 5.27
C ARG A 130 -7.78 19.52 6.56
N LEU A 131 -8.30 18.65 7.41
CA LEU A 131 -7.68 18.32 8.69
C LEU A 131 -6.35 17.59 8.51
N MET A 132 -6.29 16.58 7.63
CA MET A 132 -5.06 15.85 7.34
C MET A 132 -4.00 16.79 6.77
N LYS A 133 -4.37 17.63 5.79
CA LYS A 133 -3.46 18.64 5.24
C LYS A 133 -2.95 19.61 6.30
N PHE A 134 -3.80 20.04 7.25
CA PHE A 134 -3.41 20.93 8.34
C PHE A 134 -2.49 20.27 9.39
N HIS A 135 -2.61 18.96 9.59
CA HIS A 135 -1.78 18.20 10.54
C HIS A 135 -0.57 17.53 9.89
N ALA A 136 -0.33 17.70 8.59
CA ALA A 136 0.71 17.00 7.85
C ALA A 136 2.11 17.22 8.44
N ASP A 137 2.42 18.45 8.88
CA ASP A 137 3.68 18.84 9.51
C ASP A 137 3.65 18.76 11.06
N ARG A 138 2.51 18.38 11.65
CA ARG A 138 2.28 18.45 13.09
C ARG A 138 2.50 17.11 13.79
N LYS A 139 3.47 17.10 14.69
CA LYS A 139 3.83 15.95 15.54
C LYS A 139 2.94 15.78 16.78
N SER A 140 1.97 16.68 17.01
CA SER A 140 0.95 16.61 18.08
C SER A 140 0.05 15.38 17.94
N VAL A 141 -0.51 14.88 19.05
CA VAL A 141 -1.52 13.81 19.02
C VAL A 141 -2.86 14.45 18.64
N LEU A 142 -3.53 13.91 17.62
CA LEU A 142 -4.87 14.38 17.25
C LEU A 142 -5.91 13.86 18.24
N GLU A 143 -6.79 14.74 18.72
CA GLU A 143 -7.99 14.38 19.47
C GLU A 143 -9.24 14.92 18.78
N ILE A 144 -10.20 14.04 18.52
CA ILE A 144 -11.46 14.42 17.92
C ILE A 144 -12.52 14.66 19.00
N GLU A 145 -13.28 15.73 18.81
CA GLU A 145 -14.53 16.04 19.51
C GLU A 145 -15.63 16.19 18.44
N TYR A 146 -16.67 15.37 18.51
CA TYR A 146 -17.80 15.51 17.59
C TYR A 146 -18.72 16.64 18.05
N THR A 147 -19.18 17.42 17.08
CA THR A 147 -20.03 18.58 17.35
C THR A 147 -21.39 18.11 17.88
N ASN A 148 -21.82 18.69 19.01
CA ASN A 148 -23.06 18.33 19.70
C ASN A 148 -23.09 16.91 20.32
N GLU A 149 -21.94 16.26 20.52
CA GLU A 149 -21.85 14.95 21.16
C GLU A 149 -21.03 15.00 22.45
N GLU A 150 -21.47 14.24 23.45
CA GLU A 150 -20.70 14.05 24.68
C GLU A 150 -19.65 12.96 24.47
N GLY A 151 -18.39 13.37 24.37
CA GLY A 151 -17.27 12.44 24.25
C GLY A 151 -16.04 13.11 23.67
N THR A 152 -14.91 12.97 24.35
CA THR A 152 -13.61 13.41 23.83
C THR A 152 -12.55 12.35 24.10
N GLY A 153 -11.45 12.42 23.35
CA GLY A 153 -10.30 11.55 23.55
C GLY A 153 -10.26 10.40 22.56
N LEU A 154 -9.88 9.21 23.03
CA LEU A 154 -9.46 8.14 22.12
C LEU A 154 -10.59 7.52 21.29
N GLY A 155 -11.73 7.21 21.90
CA GLY A 155 -12.86 6.57 21.21
C GLY A 155 -13.30 7.35 19.95
N PRO A 156 -13.70 8.63 20.10
CA PRO A 156 -14.06 9.48 18.96
C PRO A 156 -12.96 9.62 17.90
N THR A 157 -11.68 9.61 18.31
CA THR A 157 -10.56 9.71 17.38
C THR A 157 -10.37 8.43 16.54
N LEU A 158 -10.54 7.26 17.15
CA LEU A 158 -10.48 5.98 16.43
C LEU A 158 -11.64 5.86 15.45
N GLU A 159 -12.83 6.28 15.87
CA GLU A 159 -14.01 6.34 15.01
C GLU A 159 -13.78 7.27 13.82
N PHE A 160 -13.27 8.48 14.04
CA PHE A 160 -12.92 9.39 12.96
C PHE A 160 -11.95 8.75 11.96
N TYR A 161 -10.90 8.07 12.42
CA TYR A 161 -10.00 7.35 11.50
C TYR A 161 -10.70 6.23 10.73
N ALA A 162 -11.60 5.48 11.37
CA ALA A 162 -12.38 4.46 10.67
C ALA A 162 -13.27 5.07 9.58
N LEU A 163 -13.96 6.19 9.87
CA LEU A 163 -14.80 6.89 8.90
C LEU A 163 -13.98 7.46 7.73
N VAL A 164 -12.83 8.07 8.00
CA VAL A 164 -11.94 8.57 6.93
C VAL A 164 -11.46 7.43 6.03
N ALA A 165 -11.16 6.25 6.60
CA ALA A 165 -10.78 5.09 5.82
C ALA A 165 -11.91 4.52 4.98
N ALA A 166 -13.15 4.57 5.49
CA ALA A 166 -14.34 4.22 4.73
C ALA A 166 -14.55 5.20 3.56
N GLU A 167 -14.48 6.51 3.82
CA GLU A 167 -14.64 7.54 2.81
C GLU A 167 -13.60 7.42 1.69
N LEU A 168 -12.34 7.09 2.02
CA LEU A 168 -11.29 6.86 1.04
C LEU A 168 -11.52 5.60 0.17
N GLN A 169 -12.44 4.71 0.55
CA GLN A 169 -12.84 3.52 -0.23
C GLN A 169 -14.00 3.80 -1.20
N ARG A 170 -14.58 5.01 -1.20
CA ARG A 170 -15.72 5.35 -2.06
C ARG A 170 -15.40 5.15 -3.53
N LYS A 171 -16.27 4.41 -4.22
CA LYS A 171 -16.15 4.17 -5.67
C LYS A 171 -16.20 5.47 -6.47
N ALA A 172 -16.99 6.44 -6.03
CA ALA A 172 -17.14 7.75 -6.65
C ALA A 172 -15.84 8.58 -6.69
N LEU A 173 -14.84 8.26 -5.84
CA LEU A 173 -13.53 8.92 -5.89
C LEU A 173 -12.65 8.45 -7.04
N ALA A 174 -13.01 7.34 -7.69
CA ALA A 174 -12.32 6.80 -8.86
C ALA A 174 -10.82 6.50 -8.62
N LEU A 175 -10.43 6.22 -7.37
CA LEU A 175 -9.04 5.96 -6.97
C LEU A 175 -8.59 4.53 -7.19
N TRP A 176 -9.53 3.58 -7.16
CA TRP A 176 -9.24 2.16 -7.06
C TRP A 176 -9.76 1.41 -8.29
N VAL A 177 -9.05 0.36 -8.70
CA VAL A 177 -9.57 -0.61 -9.68
C VAL A 177 -10.88 -1.19 -9.14
N CYS A 178 -11.92 -1.21 -9.97
CA CYS A 178 -13.24 -1.75 -9.64
C CYS A 178 -13.64 -2.84 -10.64
N ASP A 179 -14.38 -3.86 -10.19
CA ASP A 179 -14.99 -4.85 -11.08
C ASP A 179 -16.47 -4.53 -11.27
N ASP A 180 -16.74 -3.53 -12.10
CA ASP A 180 -18.09 -3.00 -12.29
C ASP A 180 -19.06 -3.93 -13.04
N ASP A 181 -18.51 -4.96 -13.68
CA ASP A 181 -19.22 -5.94 -14.50
C ASP A 181 -19.21 -7.34 -13.88
N ASP A 182 -18.58 -7.54 -12.72
CA ASP A 182 -18.60 -8.81 -12.00
C ASP A 182 -19.96 -9.05 -11.35
N THR A 183 -20.92 -9.36 -12.21
CA THR A 183 -22.25 -9.91 -11.92
C THR A 183 -22.21 -11.18 -11.08
N HIS A 184 -21.04 -11.77 -10.80
CA HIS A 184 -20.90 -12.87 -9.85
C HIS A 184 -21.11 -12.43 -8.39
N ALA A 185 -20.65 -11.25 -7.98
CA ALA A 185 -20.97 -10.69 -6.66
C ALA A 185 -22.47 -10.33 -6.55
N SER A 186 -23.05 -9.89 -7.67
CA SER A 186 -24.49 -9.61 -7.80
C SER A 186 -25.36 -10.89 -7.86
N LYS A 187 -24.80 -12.04 -8.25
CA LYS A 187 -25.51 -13.33 -8.36
C LYS A 187 -25.46 -14.18 -7.09
N SER A 188 -24.46 -13.99 -6.21
CA SER A 188 -24.40 -14.69 -4.92
C SER A 188 -25.26 -14.03 -3.82
N GLY A 189 -25.87 -12.86 -4.08
CA GLY A 189 -26.59 -12.10 -3.04
C GLY A 189 -25.66 -11.55 -1.95
N GLU A 190 -24.36 -11.44 -2.25
CA GLU A 190 -23.31 -11.07 -1.29
C GLU A 190 -22.94 -9.59 -1.28
N GLU A 191 -23.46 -8.78 -2.21
CA GLU A 191 -23.47 -7.32 -2.05
C GLU A 191 -24.50 -6.94 -0.99
N ARG A 192 -24.22 -7.34 0.25
CA ARG A 192 -24.95 -6.93 1.44
C ARG A 192 -24.68 -5.46 1.67
N GLU A 193 -25.67 -4.77 2.20
CA GLU A 193 -25.47 -3.45 2.76
C GLU A 193 -24.30 -3.50 3.77
N ILE A 194 -23.29 -2.66 3.58
CA ILE A 194 -22.11 -2.61 4.44
C ILE A 194 -22.21 -1.36 5.31
N ASP A 195 -21.96 -1.53 6.59
CA ASP A 195 -21.79 -0.44 7.54
C ASP A 195 -20.32 -0.37 7.97
N LEU A 196 -19.61 0.66 7.49
CA LEU A 196 -18.23 0.97 7.90
C LEU A 196 -18.18 2.11 8.95
N GLY A 197 -19.30 2.37 9.63
CA GLY A 197 -19.44 3.40 10.66
C GLY A 197 -20.36 4.57 10.27
N GLU A 198 -20.75 4.67 9.00
CA GLU A 198 -21.69 5.67 8.47
C GLU A 198 -23.10 5.10 8.22
N GLY A 199 -23.42 4.00 8.88
CA GLY A 199 -24.63 3.25 8.57
C GLY A 199 -24.51 2.48 7.27
N LYS A 200 -25.61 1.81 6.94
CA LYS A 200 -25.70 0.90 5.81
C LYS A 200 -25.64 1.63 4.47
N LYS A 201 -24.60 1.35 3.69
CA LYS A 201 -24.45 1.86 2.32
C LYS A 201 -24.91 0.83 1.28
N PRO A 202 -25.46 1.29 0.13
CA PRO A 202 -25.88 0.40 -0.93
C PRO A 202 -24.69 -0.36 -1.55
N ALA A 203 -25.01 -1.47 -2.20
CA ALA A 203 -24.08 -2.20 -3.06
C ALA A 203 -23.35 -1.26 -4.03
N GLY A 204 -22.04 -1.44 -4.19
CA GLY A 204 -21.21 -0.62 -5.07
C GLY A 204 -20.87 0.78 -4.56
N TYR A 205 -21.25 1.17 -3.33
CA TYR A 205 -20.85 2.45 -2.74
C TYR A 205 -19.34 2.51 -2.43
N TYR A 206 -18.81 1.45 -1.80
CA TYR A 206 -17.38 1.27 -1.53
C TYR A 206 -16.78 0.22 -2.47
N VAL A 207 -15.49 0.37 -2.79
CA VAL A 207 -14.75 -0.61 -3.59
C VAL A 207 -14.41 -1.83 -2.73
N ARG A 208 -14.86 -3.01 -3.16
CA ARG A 208 -14.65 -4.28 -2.45
C ARG A 208 -14.10 -5.31 -3.41
N ARG A 209 -12.85 -5.75 -3.19
CA ARG A 209 -12.18 -6.74 -4.03
C ARG A 209 -11.43 -7.73 -3.16
N MET A 210 -11.41 -9.00 -3.57
CA MET A 210 -10.69 -10.05 -2.86
C MET A 210 -9.17 -9.79 -2.79
N GLY A 211 -8.61 -9.18 -3.85
CA GLY A 211 -7.21 -8.77 -3.90
C GLY A 211 -6.87 -7.47 -3.15
N GLY A 212 -7.87 -6.81 -2.54
CA GLY A 212 -7.71 -5.52 -1.88
C GLY A 212 -7.70 -4.32 -2.84
N LEU A 213 -7.47 -3.13 -2.28
CA LEU A 213 -7.42 -1.86 -2.98
C LEU A 213 -6.09 -1.73 -3.73
N PHE A 214 -6.18 -1.42 -5.02
CA PHE A 214 -5.05 -1.13 -5.89
C PHE A 214 -5.38 0.10 -6.73
N PRO A 215 -4.41 1.02 -6.96
CA PRO A 215 -4.65 2.24 -7.74
C PRO A 215 -5.26 1.94 -9.11
N ALA A 216 -6.30 2.69 -9.46
CA ALA A 216 -6.90 2.64 -10.78
C ALA A 216 -5.88 3.13 -11.81
N PRO A 217 -5.54 2.38 -12.87
CA PRO A 217 -4.67 2.85 -13.95
C PRO A 217 -5.38 3.96 -14.74
N LEU A 218 -4.76 5.15 -14.83
CA LEU A 218 -5.30 6.33 -15.49
C LEU A 218 -4.30 6.88 -16.54
N PRO A 219 -4.77 7.42 -17.67
CA PRO A 219 -3.87 8.00 -18.66
C PRO A 219 -3.04 9.15 -18.06
N PRO A 220 -1.71 9.17 -18.29
CA PRO A 220 -0.85 10.25 -17.79
C PRO A 220 -1.30 11.63 -18.28
N GLY A 221 -1.15 12.64 -17.41
CA GLY A 221 -1.39 14.05 -17.78
C GLY A 221 -2.86 14.49 -17.78
N THR A 222 -3.82 13.60 -17.55
CA THR A 222 -5.24 13.97 -17.48
C THR A 222 -5.61 14.62 -16.13
N GLU A 223 -6.77 15.28 -16.09
CA GLU A 223 -7.29 15.87 -14.85
C GLU A 223 -7.68 14.80 -13.82
N GLU A 224 -8.11 13.62 -14.27
CA GLU A 224 -8.38 12.47 -13.40
C GLU A 224 -7.11 12.02 -12.67
N THR A 225 -5.99 11.92 -13.38
CA THR A 225 -4.69 11.56 -12.80
C THR A 225 -4.23 12.58 -11.77
N LYS A 226 -4.43 13.88 -12.01
CA LYS A 226 -4.13 14.95 -11.03
C LYS A 226 -5.00 14.84 -9.78
N LYS A 227 -6.31 14.63 -9.95
CA LYS A 227 -7.24 14.43 -8.82
C LYS A 227 -6.89 13.19 -8.00
N ALA A 228 -6.57 12.09 -8.67
CA ALA A 228 -6.11 10.87 -8.03
C ALA A 228 -4.83 11.12 -7.24
N ALA A 229 -3.84 11.80 -7.82
CA ALA A 229 -2.59 12.15 -7.14
C ALA A 229 -2.82 12.97 -5.86
N ASP A 230 -3.68 13.98 -5.92
CA ASP A 230 -4.03 14.79 -4.75
C ASP A 230 -4.68 13.95 -3.63
N MET A 231 -5.53 13.00 -3.99
CA MET A 231 -6.18 12.10 -3.04
C MET A 231 -5.23 11.05 -2.48
N PHE A 232 -4.32 10.48 -3.29
CA PHE A 232 -3.28 9.59 -2.80
C PHE A 232 -2.30 10.28 -1.87
N ARG A 233 -2.01 11.58 -2.10
CA ARG A 233 -1.27 12.39 -1.14
C ARG A 233 -2.02 12.55 0.18
N VAL A 234 -3.33 12.79 0.15
CA VAL A 234 -4.16 12.83 1.38
C VAL A 234 -4.15 11.47 2.08
N LEU A 235 -4.28 10.37 1.34
CA LEU A 235 -4.19 9.01 1.87
C LEU A 235 -2.82 8.78 2.56
N GLY A 236 -1.73 9.21 1.92
CA GLY A 236 -0.38 9.13 2.49
C GLY A 236 -0.27 9.88 3.81
N ILE A 237 -0.76 11.13 3.88
CA ILE A 237 -0.78 11.93 5.11
C ILE A 237 -1.65 11.25 6.19
N PHE A 238 -2.81 10.73 5.80
CA PHE A 238 -3.73 10.04 6.70
C PHE A 238 -3.08 8.79 7.31
N LEU A 239 -2.55 7.89 6.48
CA LEU A 239 -1.83 6.70 6.93
C LEU A 239 -0.64 7.09 7.81
N ALA A 240 0.07 8.16 7.44
CA ALA A 240 1.18 8.66 8.22
C ALA A 240 0.76 9.13 9.61
N LYS A 241 -0.35 9.84 9.68
CA LYS A 241 -0.91 10.33 10.93
C LYS A 241 -1.38 9.18 11.83
N VAL A 242 -2.09 8.21 11.27
CA VAL A 242 -2.56 7.00 11.95
C VAL A 242 -1.37 6.24 12.57
N LEU A 243 -0.29 6.03 11.79
CA LEU A 243 0.93 5.36 12.26
C LEU A 243 1.66 6.18 13.33
N LEU A 244 1.79 7.50 13.14
CA LEU A 244 2.41 8.41 14.10
C LEU A 244 1.69 8.41 15.45
N ASP A 245 0.36 8.30 15.44
CA ASP A 245 -0.49 8.22 16.64
C ASP A 245 -0.63 6.79 17.20
N GLY A 246 0.11 5.82 16.64
CA GLY A 246 0.17 4.44 17.12
C GLY A 246 -1.16 3.72 16.96
N ARG A 247 -1.92 4.05 15.92
CA ARG A 247 -3.25 3.50 15.62
C ARG A 247 -3.21 2.56 14.43
N LEU A 248 -4.27 1.77 14.32
CA LEU A 248 -4.54 0.91 13.19
C LEU A 248 -5.82 1.41 12.53
N VAL A 249 -5.91 1.17 11.23
CA VAL A 249 -7.09 1.50 10.43
C VAL A 249 -7.39 0.35 9.49
N ASP A 250 -8.67 0.06 9.29
CA ASP A 250 -9.12 -0.98 8.37
C ASP A 250 -9.18 -0.42 6.94
N LEU A 251 -8.04 -0.46 6.26
CA LEU A 251 -7.93 -0.14 4.84
C LEU A 251 -7.32 -1.35 4.13
N PRO A 252 -8.10 -2.11 3.35
CA PRO A 252 -7.65 -3.39 2.78
C PRO A 252 -6.76 -3.16 1.56
N LEU A 253 -5.57 -2.58 1.73
CA LEU A 253 -4.61 -2.37 0.66
C LEU A 253 -4.10 -3.71 0.11
N SER A 254 -4.07 -3.83 -1.22
CA SER A 254 -3.54 -5.01 -1.91
C SER A 254 -2.04 -5.19 -1.63
N ARG A 255 -1.55 -6.44 -1.65
CA ARG A 255 -0.11 -6.69 -1.48
C ARG A 255 0.74 -6.03 -2.56
N PRO A 256 0.34 -6.02 -3.85
CA PRO A 256 1.03 -5.26 -4.89
C PRO A 256 1.11 -3.76 -4.60
N PHE A 257 0.06 -3.15 -4.04
CA PHE A 257 0.13 -1.75 -3.66
C PHE A 257 1.07 -1.52 -2.46
N LEU A 258 1.04 -2.39 -1.45
CA LEU A 258 2.01 -2.34 -0.35
C LEU A 258 3.45 -2.52 -0.84
N LYS A 259 3.68 -3.39 -1.83
CA LYS A 259 4.98 -3.59 -2.49
C LYS A 259 5.47 -2.29 -3.13
N LEU A 260 4.60 -1.57 -3.85
CA LEU A 260 4.92 -0.23 -4.41
C LEU A 260 5.30 0.76 -3.31
N LEU A 261 4.54 0.82 -2.21
CA LEU A 261 4.75 1.80 -1.14
C LEU A 261 6.08 1.62 -0.38
N VAL A 262 6.64 0.41 -0.38
CA VAL A 262 7.88 0.09 0.35
C VAL A 262 9.09 -0.16 -0.55
N ASP A 263 8.92 -0.20 -1.88
CA ASP A 263 10.02 -0.45 -2.80
C ASP A 263 10.94 0.78 -2.86
N PRO A 264 12.26 0.62 -2.59
CA PRO A 264 13.20 1.74 -2.59
C PRO A 264 13.32 2.48 -3.91
N GLN A 265 13.03 1.83 -5.05
CA GLN A 265 13.16 2.44 -6.38
C GLN A 265 12.04 3.44 -6.69
N VAL A 266 10.94 3.38 -5.95
CA VAL A 266 9.75 4.19 -6.21
C VAL A 266 9.98 5.60 -5.66
N GLY A 267 10.02 6.59 -6.56
CA GLY A 267 10.09 8.02 -6.22
C GLY A 267 11.49 8.66 -6.18
N GLU A 268 12.52 8.01 -6.74
CA GLU A 268 13.89 8.55 -6.79
C GLU A 268 14.23 9.29 -8.12
N ASP A 269 13.36 9.20 -9.13
CA ASP A 269 13.64 9.71 -10.49
C ASP A 269 13.13 11.14 -10.74
N VAL A 270 14.00 11.95 -11.36
CA VAL A 270 13.73 13.36 -11.73
C VAL A 270 12.67 13.48 -12.83
N ASP A 271 12.58 12.47 -13.71
CA ASP A 271 11.65 12.43 -14.85
C ASP A 271 10.27 11.81 -14.51
N GLY A 272 10.05 11.46 -13.25
CA GLY A 272 8.83 10.79 -12.75
C GLY A 272 9.12 9.38 -12.24
N PRO A 273 8.25 8.80 -11.38
CA PRO A 273 8.52 7.50 -10.78
C PRO A 273 8.48 6.39 -11.83
N ASN A 274 9.59 5.70 -12.03
CA ASN A 274 9.67 4.52 -12.87
C ASN A 274 9.34 3.27 -12.05
N LEU A 275 8.22 2.61 -12.33
CA LEU A 275 7.80 1.40 -11.62
C LEU A 275 8.21 0.10 -12.33
N HIS A 276 9.02 0.19 -13.39
CA HIS A 276 9.47 -1.00 -14.11
C HIS A 276 10.17 -1.97 -13.16
N LYS A 277 9.80 -3.26 -13.29
CA LYS A 277 10.32 -4.38 -12.48
C LYS A 277 9.92 -4.38 -11.00
N VAL A 278 9.16 -3.39 -10.53
CA VAL A 278 8.58 -3.44 -9.17
C VAL A 278 7.39 -4.41 -9.18
N LEU A 279 6.48 -4.24 -10.14
CA LEU A 279 5.31 -5.11 -10.32
C LEU A 279 5.48 -6.06 -11.52
N THR A 280 4.78 -7.18 -11.44
CA THR A 280 4.75 -8.25 -12.44
C THR A 280 3.30 -8.62 -12.78
N LEU A 281 3.11 -9.45 -13.82
CA LEU A 281 1.78 -10.00 -14.12
C LEU A 281 1.23 -10.91 -13.00
N ASP A 282 2.09 -11.49 -12.16
CA ASP A 282 1.64 -12.24 -10.97
C ASP A 282 0.99 -11.28 -9.95
N ASP A 283 1.63 -10.13 -9.70
CA ASP A 283 1.06 -9.08 -8.87
C ASP A 283 -0.26 -8.55 -9.47
N PHE A 284 -0.33 -8.39 -10.80
CA PHE A 284 -1.54 -7.95 -11.47
C PHE A 284 -2.68 -8.96 -11.40
N GLU A 285 -2.39 -10.26 -11.51
CA GLU A 285 -3.39 -11.33 -11.36
C GLU A 285 -3.92 -11.40 -9.92
N GLU A 286 -3.11 -11.12 -8.90
CA GLU A 286 -3.59 -11.02 -7.52
C GLU A 286 -4.64 -9.91 -7.38
N VAL A 287 -4.42 -8.77 -8.05
CA VAL A 287 -5.36 -7.64 -8.05
C VAL A 287 -6.56 -7.95 -8.93
N ASN A 288 -6.35 -8.34 -10.20
CA ASN A 288 -7.39 -8.60 -11.19
C ASN A 288 -7.17 -9.99 -11.81
N PRO A 289 -7.75 -11.07 -11.23
CA PRO A 289 -7.47 -12.43 -11.67
C PRO A 289 -7.84 -12.71 -13.13
N VAL A 290 -8.97 -12.16 -13.59
CA VAL A 290 -9.44 -12.40 -14.97
C VAL A 290 -8.52 -11.71 -15.97
N LYS A 291 -8.18 -10.43 -15.76
CA LYS A 291 -7.34 -9.69 -16.70
C LYS A 291 -5.87 -10.12 -16.60
N GLY A 292 -5.37 -10.40 -15.40
CA GLY A 292 -4.00 -10.88 -15.18
C GLY A 292 -3.75 -12.24 -15.81
N SER A 293 -4.63 -13.22 -15.61
CA SER A 293 -4.51 -14.54 -16.26
C SER A 293 -4.59 -14.43 -17.79
N PHE A 294 -5.46 -13.55 -18.31
CA PHE A 294 -5.57 -13.29 -19.73
C PHE A 294 -4.29 -12.69 -20.33
N LEU A 295 -3.71 -11.66 -19.71
CA LEU A 295 -2.44 -11.07 -20.15
C LEU A 295 -1.28 -12.06 -20.08
N LYS A 296 -1.26 -12.95 -19.07
CA LYS A 296 -0.27 -14.03 -18.99
C LYS A 296 -0.38 -14.99 -20.16
N GLU A 297 -1.59 -15.37 -20.57
CA GLU A 297 -1.81 -16.23 -21.74
C GLU A 297 -1.40 -15.54 -23.05
N LEU A 298 -1.69 -14.24 -23.21
CA LEU A 298 -1.21 -13.46 -24.35
C LEU A 298 0.33 -13.40 -24.39
N ARG A 299 0.98 -13.16 -23.25
CA ARG A 299 2.44 -13.18 -23.13
C ARG A 299 3.01 -14.56 -23.49
N ALA A 300 2.38 -15.64 -23.02
CA ALA A 300 2.77 -17.00 -23.36
C ALA A 300 2.56 -17.32 -24.86
N LEU A 301 1.52 -16.76 -25.49
CA LEU A 301 1.31 -16.84 -26.94
C LEU A 301 2.44 -16.13 -27.71
N ALA A 302 2.76 -14.89 -27.35
CA ALA A 302 3.87 -14.13 -27.94
C ALA A 302 5.21 -14.87 -27.81
N GLN A 303 5.47 -15.47 -26.64
CA GLN A 303 6.67 -16.28 -26.43
C GLN A 303 6.71 -17.53 -27.34
N ARG A 304 5.57 -18.23 -27.51
CA ARG A 304 5.47 -19.37 -28.44
C ARG A 304 5.73 -18.96 -29.89
N LYS A 305 5.19 -17.81 -30.32
CA LYS A 305 5.48 -17.21 -31.64
C LYS A 305 6.99 -16.95 -31.80
N ARG A 306 7.60 -16.27 -30.83
CA ARG A 306 9.03 -15.94 -30.85
C ARG A 306 9.92 -17.18 -30.90
N VAL A 307 9.55 -18.27 -30.24
CA VAL A 307 10.27 -19.56 -30.33
C VAL A 307 10.22 -20.12 -31.76
N ILE A 308 9.07 -20.08 -32.43
CA ILE A 308 8.92 -20.54 -33.82
C ILE A 308 9.74 -19.67 -34.78
N GLU A 309 9.70 -18.36 -34.61
CA GLU A 309 10.41 -17.42 -35.48
C GLU A 309 11.94 -17.54 -35.37
N ASN A 310 12.44 -17.84 -34.17
CA ASN A 310 13.87 -18.03 -33.92
C ASN A 310 14.37 -19.46 -34.17
N ASP A 311 13.49 -20.41 -34.49
CA ASP A 311 13.87 -21.78 -34.82
C ASP A 311 14.63 -21.81 -36.17
N SER A 312 15.92 -22.14 -36.13
CA SER A 312 16.78 -22.22 -37.32
C SER A 312 16.54 -23.48 -38.15
N ALA A 313 15.84 -24.48 -37.61
CA ALA A 313 15.50 -25.71 -38.33
C ALA A 313 14.28 -25.55 -39.25
N LEU A 314 13.54 -24.44 -39.13
CA LEU A 314 12.36 -24.16 -39.93
C LEU A 314 12.65 -23.17 -41.06
N ASP A 315 12.17 -23.47 -42.25
CA ASP A 315 12.09 -22.49 -43.33
C ASP A 315 10.99 -21.44 -43.07
N GLN A 316 10.99 -20.36 -43.86
CA GLN A 316 10.06 -19.25 -43.67
C GLN A 316 8.59 -19.66 -43.88
N SER A 317 8.32 -20.64 -44.74
CA SER A 317 6.95 -21.12 -45.02
C SER A 317 6.42 -21.94 -43.85
N ALA A 318 7.24 -22.83 -43.30
CA ALA A 318 6.95 -23.62 -42.12
C ALA A 318 6.75 -22.74 -40.88
N LYS A 319 7.55 -21.68 -40.72
CA LYS A 319 7.35 -20.67 -39.67
C LYS A 319 5.98 -20.01 -39.79
N ARG A 320 5.63 -19.48 -40.97
CA ARG A 320 4.31 -18.87 -41.22
C ARG A 320 3.15 -19.82 -40.90
N ARG A 321 3.24 -21.08 -41.34
CA ARG A 321 2.21 -22.10 -41.04
C ARG A 321 2.07 -22.35 -39.54
N LYS A 322 3.18 -22.59 -38.83
CA LYS A 322 3.15 -22.85 -37.38
C LYS A 322 2.64 -21.64 -36.59
N VAL A 323 3.00 -20.42 -36.98
CA VAL A 323 2.50 -19.19 -36.35
C VAL A 323 0.98 -19.05 -36.57
N ALA A 324 0.48 -19.33 -37.77
CA ALA A 324 -0.96 -19.30 -38.07
C ALA A 324 -1.79 -20.37 -37.32
N GLU A 325 -1.14 -21.45 -36.86
CA GLU A 325 -1.76 -22.50 -36.06
C GLU A 325 -1.78 -22.20 -34.55
N LEU A 326 -1.09 -21.15 -34.09
CA LEU A 326 -1.06 -20.77 -32.67
C LEU A 326 -2.45 -20.38 -32.17
N ARG A 327 -2.77 -20.81 -30.95
CA ARG A 327 -4.05 -20.53 -30.28
C ARG A 327 -3.86 -20.15 -28.82
N LEU A 328 -4.76 -19.29 -28.36
CA LEU A 328 -4.96 -18.94 -26.96
C LEU A 328 -5.73 -20.05 -26.25
N HIS A 329 -5.44 -20.26 -24.97
CA HIS A 329 -6.15 -21.18 -24.09
C HIS A 329 -6.75 -20.39 -22.92
N ILE A 330 -8.05 -20.12 -22.98
CA ILE A 330 -8.74 -19.27 -22.00
C ILE A 330 -9.87 -20.08 -21.37
N LYS A 331 -9.77 -20.36 -20.06
CA LYS A 331 -10.81 -21.02 -19.27
C LYS A 331 -11.38 -22.31 -19.92
N GLY A 332 -10.53 -23.10 -20.56
CA GLY A 332 -10.91 -24.37 -21.21
C GLY A 332 -11.35 -24.24 -22.67
N SER A 333 -11.45 -23.02 -23.21
CA SER A 333 -11.70 -22.75 -24.63
C SER A 333 -10.42 -22.43 -25.37
N THR A 334 -10.39 -22.70 -26.68
CA THR A 334 -9.28 -22.32 -27.57
C THR A 334 -9.77 -21.46 -28.73
N CYS A 335 -9.08 -20.37 -29.01
CA CYS A 335 -9.37 -19.49 -30.13
C CYS A 335 -8.09 -18.88 -30.71
N ARG A 336 -8.18 -18.26 -31.88
CA ARG A 336 -7.11 -17.39 -32.39
C ARG A 336 -7.21 -16.01 -31.71
N ILE A 337 -6.13 -15.23 -31.79
CA ILE A 337 -6.12 -13.87 -31.23
C ILE A 337 -7.11 -12.96 -31.97
N GLU A 338 -7.18 -13.11 -33.29
CA GLU A 338 -8.06 -12.32 -34.17
C GLU A 338 -9.55 -12.61 -33.91
N ASP A 339 -9.87 -13.80 -33.40
CA ASP A 339 -11.26 -14.16 -33.06
C ASP A 339 -11.79 -13.38 -31.84
N LEU A 340 -10.89 -12.77 -31.05
CA LEU A 340 -11.27 -11.92 -29.91
C LEU A 340 -11.61 -10.48 -30.29
N ALA A 341 -11.29 -10.06 -31.53
CA ALA A 341 -11.53 -8.70 -32.03
C ALA A 341 -11.04 -7.60 -31.06
N LEU A 342 -9.86 -7.80 -30.47
CA LEU A 342 -9.22 -6.79 -29.64
C LEU A 342 -8.60 -5.72 -30.53
N ASN A 343 -8.55 -4.51 -30.03
CA ASN A 343 -7.76 -3.41 -30.57
C ASN A 343 -6.80 -2.89 -29.47
N PHE A 344 -5.99 -1.87 -29.77
CA PHE A 344 -5.05 -1.28 -28.81
C PHE A 344 -5.74 -0.33 -27.82
N THR A 345 -6.89 -0.73 -27.29
CA THR A 345 -7.59 -0.02 -26.22
C THR A 345 -7.80 -0.92 -25.01
N VAL A 346 -8.14 -0.29 -23.88
CA VAL A 346 -8.52 -0.95 -22.65
C VAL A 346 -9.74 -0.28 -22.03
N ASN A 347 -10.55 -1.07 -21.33
CA ASN A 347 -11.68 -0.53 -20.60
C ASN A 347 -11.23 0.39 -19.45
N PRO A 348 -12.00 1.45 -19.13
CA PRO A 348 -11.81 2.23 -17.92
C PRO A 348 -11.78 1.33 -16.67
N PRO A 349 -11.08 1.74 -15.60
CA PRO A 349 -11.00 0.96 -14.36
C PRO A 349 -12.29 0.99 -13.53
N SER A 350 -13.29 1.79 -13.93
CA SER A 350 -14.62 1.92 -13.30
C SER A 350 -15.61 2.58 -14.27
N LYS A 351 -16.91 2.30 -14.13
CA LYS A 351 -18.00 3.00 -14.86
C LYS A 351 -18.26 4.42 -14.35
N VAL A 352 -17.57 4.83 -13.28
CA VAL A 352 -17.56 6.24 -12.84
C VAL A 352 -16.92 7.12 -13.92
N PHE A 353 -16.01 6.56 -14.72
CA PHE A 353 -15.48 7.24 -15.90
C PHE A 353 -16.50 7.21 -17.03
N GLN A 354 -16.69 8.36 -17.69
CA GLN A 354 -17.73 8.54 -18.71
C GLN A 354 -17.30 8.10 -20.12
N TYR A 355 -16.05 7.68 -20.29
CA TYR A 355 -15.53 7.16 -21.56
C TYR A 355 -15.60 5.63 -21.59
N ALA A 356 -15.80 5.06 -22.78
CA ALA A 356 -15.97 3.61 -22.96
C ALA A 356 -14.63 2.86 -22.99
N GLU A 357 -13.57 3.52 -23.48
CA GLU A 357 -12.25 2.92 -23.67
C GLU A 357 -11.14 3.96 -23.51
N MET A 358 -9.92 3.47 -23.28
CA MET A 358 -8.69 4.26 -23.23
C MET A 358 -7.70 3.65 -24.21
N GLU A 359 -7.14 4.48 -25.09
CA GLU A 359 -6.14 4.02 -26.04
C GLU A 359 -4.79 3.76 -25.36
N LEU A 360 -4.14 2.66 -25.73
CA LEU A 360 -2.78 2.31 -25.30
C LEU A 360 -1.70 2.94 -26.18
N VAL A 361 -2.06 3.27 -27.42
CA VAL A 361 -1.24 3.95 -28.43
C VAL A 361 -2.14 4.92 -29.20
N GLU A 362 -1.57 5.94 -29.84
CA GLU A 362 -2.33 6.90 -30.64
C GLU A 362 -3.10 6.20 -31.78
N GLY A 363 -4.42 6.40 -31.84
CA GLY A 363 -5.29 5.74 -32.82
C GLY A 363 -5.46 4.23 -32.57
N GLY A 364 -5.22 3.79 -31.33
CA GLY A 364 -5.28 2.39 -30.92
C GLY A 364 -6.64 1.74 -31.16
N SER A 365 -7.74 2.50 -31.19
CA SER A 365 -9.07 1.98 -31.52
C SER A 365 -9.16 1.36 -32.92
N ASP A 366 -8.35 1.86 -33.86
CA ASP A 366 -8.34 1.44 -35.27
C ASP A 366 -7.27 0.38 -35.57
N ILE A 367 -6.53 -0.08 -34.55
CA ILE A 367 -5.45 -1.04 -34.69
C ILE A 367 -5.89 -2.39 -34.10
N ASP A 368 -6.30 -3.31 -34.96
CA ASP A 368 -6.64 -4.67 -34.57
C ASP A 368 -5.41 -5.41 -34.02
N VAL A 369 -5.62 -6.18 -32.94
CA VAL A 369 -4.61 -7.08 -32.38
C VAL A 369 -4.61 -8.38 -33.17
N THR A 370 -3.47 -8.69 -33.77
CA THR A 370 -3.21 -9.89 -34.56
C THR A 370 -1.98 -10.60 -34.06
N MET A 371 -1.68 -11.77 -34.62
CA MET A 371 -0.44 -12.48 -34.30
C MET A 371 0.82 -11.62 -34.58
N ASP A 372 0.76 -10.66 -35.49
CA ASP A 372 1.91 -9.81 -35.84
C ASP A 372 2.27 -8.80 -34.74
N ASN A 373 1.27 -8.22 -34.07
CA ASN A 373 1.44 -7.15 -33.07
C ASN A 373 1.06 -7.53 -31.62
N VAL A 374 0.68 -8.80 -31.36
CA VAL A 374 0.31 -9.26 -30.01
C VAL A 374 1.38 -9.02 -28.95
N GLU A 375 2.67 -9.12 -29.30
CA GLU A 375 3.78 -8.83 -28.38
C GLU A 375 3.75 -7.36 -27.94
N GLN A 376 3.58 -6.44 -28.89
CA GLN A 376 3.44 -5.01 -28.61
C GLN A 376 2.18 -4.69 -27.79
N TYR A 377 1.05 -5.34 -28.07
CA TYR A 377 -0.18 -5.15 -27.31
C TYR A 377 0.02 -5.53 -25.83
N VAL A 378 0.65 -6.68 -25.57
CA VAL A 378 0.96 -7.15 -24.21
C VAL A 378 1.90 -6.18 -23.51
N GLU A 379 2.99 -5.76 -24.17
CA GLU A 379 3.92 -4.78 -23.62
C GLU A 379 3.21 -3.47 -23.24
N LYS A 380 2.32 -2.96 -24.10
CA LYS A 380 1.56 -1.73 -23.84
C LYS A 380 0.55 -1.88 -22.72
N CYS A 381 -0.12 -3.04 -22.61
CA CYS A 381 -0.99 -3.34 -21.49
C CYS A 381 -0.21 -3.35 -20.17
N GLU A 382 0.93 -4.02 -20.13
CA GLU A 382 1.76 -4.09 -18.93
C GLU A 382 2.33 -2.72 -18.54
N GLU A 383 2.83 -1.98 -19.52
CA GLU A 383 3.30 -0.61 -19.33
C GLU A 383 2.21 0.26 -18.70
N PHE A 384 0.98 0.20 -19.24
CA PHE A 384 -0.15 0.97 -18.72
C PHE A 384 -0.60 0.49 -17.33
N TYR A 385 -0.84 -0.81 -17.14
CA TYR A 385 -1.42 -1.34 -15.89
C TYR A 385 -0.46 -1.33 -14.71
N LEU A 386 0.85 -1.48 -14.96
CA LEU A 386 1.84 -1.70 -13.91
C LEU A 386 2.86 -0.57 -13.78
N ASN A 387 2.85 0.40 -14.71
CA ASN A 387 3.76 1.52 -14.68
C ASN A 387 3.07 2.86 -14.98
N THR A 388 2.98 3.25 -16.26
CA THR A 388 2.61 4.61 -16.67
C THR A 388 1.23 5.02 -16.17
N GLY A 389 0.27 4.09 -16.14
CA GLY A 389 -1.08 4.35 -15.68
C GLY A 389 -1.20 4.68 -14.20
N ILE A 390 -0.24 4.29 -13.37
CA ILE A 390 -0.29 4.48 -11.90
C ILE A 390 0.86 5.32 -11.35
N ALA A 391 1.96 5.46 -12.10
CA ALA A 391 3.17 6.19 -11.71
C ALA A 391 2.88 7.63 -11.26
N TYR A 392 2.08 8.36 -12.02
CA TYR A 392 1.84 9.79 -11.79
C TYR A 392 0.78 10.10 -10.72
N GLN A 393 0.26 9.09 -10.02
CA GLN A 393 -0.80 9.25 -9.03
C GLN A 393 -0.27 9.49 -7.60
N GLY A 394 0.88 10.17 -7.45
CA GLY A 394 1.40 10.53 -6.11
C GLY A 394 2.21 9.42 -5.42
N LEU A 395 2.75 8.46 -6.17
CA LEU A 395 3.75 7.50 -5.68
C LEU A 395 5.15 8.12 -5.46
N LYS A 396 5.26 9.45 -5.38
CA LYS A 396 6.52 10.12 -5.11
C LYS A 396 6.84 10.04 -3.63
N ARG A 397 7.99 9.43 -3.31
CA ARG A 397 8.49 9.27 -1.95
C ARG A 397 8.60 10.60 -1.19
N GLU A 398 8.94 11.69 -1.89
CA GLU A 398 9.03 13.04 -1.31
C GLU A 398 7.67 13.63 -0.89
N GLU A 399 6.56 13.19 -1.47
CA GLU A 399 5.21 13.63 -1.08
C GLU A 399 4.62 12.78 0.06
N MET A 400 5.18 11.57 0.25
CA MET A 400 4.91 10.68 1.37
C MET A 400 5.98 10.76 2.46
N GLU A 401 6.86 11.78 2.45
CA GLU A 401 7.98 11.87 3.39
C GLU A 401 7.50 12.04 4.84
N PHE A 402 7.42 10.90 5.53
CA PHE A 402 7.36 10.72 6.99
C PHE A 402 8.51 11.39 7.76
N SER A 403 9.45 12.05 7.07
CA SER A 403 10.74 12.47 7.60
C SER A 403 11.37 13.55 6.71
N ARG A 404 10.82 14.76 6.68
CA ARG A 404 11.65 15.97 6.53
C ARG A 404 11.40 16.93 7.71
N PRO A 405 12.44 17.68 8.13
CA PRO A 405 12.71 18.13 9.51
C PRO A 405 11.55 18.84 10.23
#